data_AF-A0AA42TM36-F1
#
_entry.id   AF-A0AA42TM36-F1
#
_cell.length_a   1.000
_cell.length_b   1.000
_cell.length_c   1.000
_cell.angle_alpha   90.00
_cell.angle_beta   90.00
_cell.angle_gamma   90.00
#
_symmetry.space_group_name_H-M   'P 1'
#
loop_
_entity.id
_entity.type
_entity.pdbx_description
1 polymer ?
#
loop_
_entity_poly.entity_id
_entity_poly.type
_entity_poly.pdbx_seq_one_letter_code
_entity_poly.pdbx_strand_id
1 'polypeptide(L)'
;MRRSICIILLCLLLLPATTWSAGELVGHVRMQGSIIETPCAIALNSIDQSIDMSVLPIEKIMRDGGGPTRPFKIRMVGCNFAPVRAHQQERSAFYITFDGTATNNGLFAVHGQGRGVGLQIANEDGYMAAPGQPIPVGKLLPGNDVLNYTLRLVANRSPLRAGPYRATIRLKLDYY
;
A
#
# COMPACT_ATOMS: atom_id res chain seq x y z
N MET A 1 -78.80 -54.27 19.80
CA MET A 1 -79.24 -53.61 18.56
C MET A 1 -78.49 -52.30 18.39
N ARG A 2 -78.05 -52.03 17.15
CA ARG A 2 -77.49 -50.79 16.58
C ARG A 2 -76.09 -50.33 17.04
N ARG A 3 -75.14 -50.64 16.15
CA ARG A 3 -73.81 -50.03 15.97
C ARG A 3 -73.98 -48.58 15.52
N SER A 4 -73.27 -47.65 16.14
CA SER A 4 -73.08 -46.30 15.61
C SER A 4 -71.63 -46.17 15.14
N ILE A 5 -71.50 -46.13 13.81
CA ILE A 5 -70.26 -45.96 13.06
C ILE A 5 -69.99 -44.46 13.01
N CYS A 6 -68.95 -43.98 13.69
CA CYS A 6 -68.53 -42.59 13.61
C CYS A 6 -67.52 -42.47 12.46
N ILE A 7 -68.02 -42.04 11.31
CA ILE A 7 -67.23 -41.80 10.09
C ILE A 7 -66.39 -40.55 10.33
N ILE A 8 -65.08 -40.73 10.45
CA ILE A 8 -64.12 -39.64 10.66
C ILE A 8 -63.86 -38.99 9.29
N LEU A 9 -64.45 -37.81 9.08
CA LEU A 9 -64.35 -37.00 7.87
C LEU A 9 -62.92 -36.45 7.74
N LEU A 10 -62.14 -37.00 6.80
CA LEU A 10 -60.79 -36.56 6.45
C LEU A 10 -60.85 -35.22 5.70
N CYS A 11 -60.74 -34.11 6.43
CA CYS A 11 -60.68 -32.76 5.85
C CYS A 11 -59.24 -32.48 5.38
N LEU A 12 -59.00 -32.69 4.08
CA LEU A 12 -57.74 -32.41 3.39
C LEU A 12 -57.48 -30.89 3.37
N LEU A 13 -56.56 -30.41 4.20
CA LEU A 13 -56.09 -29.02 4.22
C LEU A 13 -55.21 -28.75 3.00
N LEU A 14 -55.77 -28.09 1.98
CA LEU A 14 -54.99 -27.46 0.90
C LEU A 14 -54.30 -26.20 1.45
N LEU A 15 -53.06 -26.38 1.93
CA LEU A 15 -52.16 -25.26 2.20
C LEU A 15 -51.66 -24.69 0.86
N PRO A 16 -51.80 -23.38 0.58
CA PRO A 16 -51.14 -22.76 -0.56
C PRO A 16 -49.64 -22.80 -0.32
N ALA A 17 -48.89 -23.44 -1.22
CA ALA A 17 -47.44 -23.33 -1.25
C ALA A 17 -47.09 -21.90 -1.66
N THR A 18 -46.80 -21.02 -0.70
CA THR A 18 -46.13 -19.75 -1.00
C THR A 18 -44.72 -20.09 -1.46
N THR A 19 -44.45 -20.01 -2.76
CA THR A 19 -43.08 -20.09 -3.27
C THR A 19 -42.36 -18.82 -2.85
N TRP A 20 -41.42 -18.94 -1.91
CA TRP A 20 -40.53 -17.84 -1.57
C TRP A 20 -39.56 -17.69 -2.74
N SER A 21 -39.76 -16.67 -3.57
CA SER A 21 -38.74 -16.24 -4.53
C SER A 21 -37.55 -15.73 -3.73
N ALA A 22 -36.51 -16.57 -3.62
CA ALA A 22 -35.22 -16.13 -3.11
C ALA A 22 -34.66 -15.15 -4.15
N GLY A 23 -34.70 -13.85 -3.83
CA GLY A 23 -34.10 -12.82 -4.67
C GLY A 23 -32.64 -13.19 -4.96
N GLU A 24 -32.29 -13.25 -6.23
CA GLU A 24 -30.94 -13.57 -6.68
C GLU A 24 -29.99 -12.44 -6.20
N LEU A 25 -29.08 -12.77 -5.28
CA LEU A 25 -28.07 -11.84 -4.78
C LEU A 25 -27.00 -11.64 -5.86
N VAL A 26 -27.24 -10.71 -6.76
CA VAL A 26 -26.30 -10.38 -7.84
C VAL A 26 -25.17 -9.49 -7.30
N GLY A 27 -23.99 -10.08 -7.13
CA GLY A 27 -22.76 -9.37 -6.83
C GLY A 27 -21.98 -9.01 -8.10
N HIS A 28 -21.48 -7.78 -8.19
CA HIS A 28 -20.61 -7.35 -9.29
C HIS A 28 -19.17 -7.20 -8.81
N VAL A 29 -18.23 -7.84 -9.51
CA VAL A 29 -16.78 -7.64 -9.29
C VAL A 29 -16.23 -6.82 -10.46
N ARG A 30 -15.59 -5.69 -10.16
CA ARG A 30 -14.84 -4.90 -11.16
C ARG A 30 -13.36 -5.26 -11.06
N MET A 31 -12.77 -5.65 -12.18
CA MET A 31 -11.35 -5.96 -12.30
C MET A 31 -10.69 -4.95 -13.23
N GLN A 32 -9.56 -4.39 -12.82
CA GLN A 32 -8.72 -3.50 -13.62
C GLN A 32 -7.25 -3.91 -13.45
N GLY A 33 -6.49 -3.88 -14.53
CA GLY A 33 -5.07 -4.24 -14.52
C GLY A 33 -4.33 -3.73 -15.76
N SER A 34 -3.03 -4.00 -15.81
CA SER A 34 -2.14 -3.73 -16.95
C SER A 34 -1.19 -4.92 -17.11
N ILE A 35 -0.83 -5.24 -18.35
CA ILE A 35 0.19 -6.24 -18.68
C ILE A 35 1.43 -5.46 -19.14
N ILE A 36 2.53 -5.61 -18.39
CA ILE A 36 3.81 -4.95 -18.67
C ILE A 36 4.91 -6.00 -18.75
N GLU A 37 5.87 -5.80 -19.65
CA GLU A 37 7.06 -6.65 -19.80
C GLU A 37 8.19 -6.11 -18.92
N THR A 38 8.02 -6.24 -17.60
CA THR A 38 9.05 -5.88 -16.62
C THR A 38 9.55 -7.12 -15.89
N PRO A 39 10.83 -7.17 -15.50
CA PRO A 39 11.39 -8.36 -14.88
C PRO A 39 10.78 -8.64 -13.50
N CYS A 40 10.24 -7.63 -12.81
CA CYS A 40 9.35 -7.80 -11.66
C CYS A 40 8.14 -6.84 -11.71
N ALA A 41 7.11 -7.14 -10.95
CA ALA A 41 5.98 -6.24 -10.69
C ALA A 41 5.98 -5.76 -9.21
N ILE A 42 5.42 -4.58 -8.95
CA ILE A 42 5.16 -4.11 -7.58
C ILE A 42 3.84 -4.73 -7.11
N ALA A 43 3.82 -5.34 -5.93
CA ALA A 43 2.62 -5.94 -5.37
C ALA A 43 1.49 -4.90 -5.20
N LEU A 44 0.23 -5.30 -5.40
CA LEU A 44 -0.93 -4.39 -5.34
C LEU A 44 -1.00 -3.59 -4.02
N ASN A 45 -0.71 -4.24 -2.89
CA ASN A 45 -0.69 -3.59 -1.58
C ASN A 45 0.51 -2.67 -1.35
N SER A 46 1.46 -2.64 -2.29
CA SER A 46 2.58 -1.72 -2.29
C SER A 46 2.43 -0.57 -3.28
N ILE A 47 1.47 -0.64 -4.22
CA ILE A 47 1.19 0.43 -5.20
C ILE A 47 0.59 1.65 -4.51
N ASP A 48 -0.35 1.43 -3.59
CA ASP A 48 -0.97 2.50 -2.80
C ASP A 48 -0.89 2.13 -1.31
N GLN A 49 -0.05 2.88 -0.59
CA GLN A 49 0.18 2.69 0.83
C GLN A 49 -0.11 3.99 1.57
N SER A 50 -1.05 3.93 2.51
CA SER A 50 -1.26 5.00 3.48
C SER A 50 -0.45 4.71 4.74
N ILE A 51 0.46 5.60 5.09
CA ILE A 51 1.28 5.49 6.31
C ILE A 51 0.75 6.48 7.33
N ASP A 52 0.23 5.98 8.45
CA ASP A 52 -0.12 6.81 9.59
C ASP A 52 1.16 7.25 10.32
N MET A 53 1.43 8.55 10.28
CA MET A 53 2.57 9.16 10.93
C MET A 53 2.34 9.43 12.43
N SER A 54 1.13 9.17 12.92
CA SER A 54 0.66 9.46 14.27
C SER A 54 0.69 10.94 14.65
N VAL A 55 -0.01 11.30 15.72
CA VAL A 55 0.05 12.66 16.27
C VAL A 55 1.38 12.84 17.03
N LEU A 56 2.14 13.87 16.66
CA LEU A 56 3.44 14.19 17.25
C LEU A 56 3.43 15.59 17.86
N PRO A 57 3.74 15.76 19.16
CA PRO A 57 3.88 17.07 19.77
C PRO A 57 4.99 17.89 19.11
N ILE A 58 4.74 19.17 18.86
CA ILE A 58 5.69 20.06 18.18
C ILE A 58 6.99 20.20 18.98
N GLU A 59 6.91 20.15 20.31
CA GLU A 59 8.05 20.22 21.23
C GLU A 59 9.02 19.05 21.01
N LYS A 60 8.52 17.88 20.58
CA LYS A 60 9.38 16.74 20.27
C LYS A 60 10.21 17.00 19.02
N ILE A 61 9.62 17.62 17.99
CA ILE A 61 10.35 18.02 16.77
C ILE A 61 11.36 19.12 17.10
N MET A 62 11.01 20.06 17.98
CA MET A 62 11.93 21.13 18.40
C MET A 62 13.15 20.60 19.14
N ARG A 63 12.97 19.62 20.05
CA ARG A 63 14.08 19.03 20.82
C ARG A 63 14.92 18.05 20.00
N ASP A 64 14.26 17.17 19.26
CA ASP A 64 14.91 16.00 18.64
C ASP A 64 15.25 16.27 17.16
N GLY A 65 14.84 17.42 16.60
CA GLY A 65 14.98 17.78 15.19
C GLY A 65 14.03 17.04 14.24
N GLY A 66 13.25 16.07 14.74
CA GLY A 66 12.36 15.25 13.94
C GLY A 66 11.45 14.34 14.77
N GLY A 67 10.59 13.61 14.06
CA GLY A 67 9.67 12.63 14.61
C GLY A 67 10.24 11.21 14.66
N PRO A 68 9.47 10.26 15.24
CA PRO A 68 9.85 8.86 15.24
C PRO A 68 9.91 8.30 13.81
N THR A 69 10.79 7.32 13.64
CA THR A 69 10.91 6.59 12.38
C THR A 69 9.76 5.61 12.21
N ARG A 70 9.19 5.57 11.00
CA ARG A 70 8.12 4.65 10.59
C ARG A 70 8.63 3.75 9.46
N PRO A 71 8.67 2.43 9.65
CA PRO A 71 9.06 1.51 8.59
C PRO A 71 7.93 1.38 7.58
N PHE A 72 8.28 1.22 6.30
CA PHE A 72 7.37 0.78 5.26
C PHE A 72 8.11 -0.12 4.27
N LYS A 73 7.36 -0.87 3.47
CA LYS A 73 7.93 -1.92 2.61
C LYS A 73 7.37 -1.81 1.20
N ILE A 74 8.22 -2.00 0.21
CA ILE A 74 7.81 -2.16 -1.18
C ILE A 74 8.03 -3.63 -1.52
N ARG A 75 6.93 -4.36 -1.76
CA ARG A 75 6.99 -5.77 -2.13
C ARG A 75 7.06 -5.91 -3.64
N MET A 76 8.05 -6.66 -4.10
CA MET A 76 8.26 -7.05 -5.48
C MET A 76 7.75 -8.47 -5.66
N VAL A 77 7.03 -8.73 -6.75
CA VAL A 77 6.46 -10.05 -7.06
C VAL A 77 6.81 -10.49 -8.47
N GLY A 78 6.99 -11.79 -8.65
CA GLY A 78 7.21 -12.40 -9.96
C GLY A 78 8.54 -11.98 -10.60
N CYS A 79 9.56 -11.70 -9.80
CA CYS A 79 10.90 -11.41 -10.29
C CYS A 79 11.48 -12.59 -11.06
N ASN A 80 11.66 -12.42 -12.36
CA ASN A 80 12.29 -13.41 -13.24
C ASN A 80 13.38 -12.74 -14.08
N PHE A 81 14.61 -13.21 -13.93
CA PHE A 81 15.79 -12.61 -14.54
C PHE A 81 16.42 -13.63 -15.48
N ALA A 82 15.90 -13.83 -16.69
CA ALA A 82 16.45 -14.86 -17.57
C ALA A 82 17.99 -14.74 -17.75
N PRO A 83 18.75 -15.85 -17.69
CA PRO A 83 20.20 -15.80 -17.81
C PRO A 83 20.57 -15.39 -19.23
N VAL A 84 21.30 -14.28 -19.38
CA VAL A 84 21.87 -13.91 -20.68
C VAL A 84 22.98 -14.89 -21.07
N ARG A 85 23.65 -15.55 -20.10
CA ARG A 85 24.68 -16.59 -20.30
C ARG A 85 24.76 -17.57 -19.12
N ALA A 86 25.15 -18.82 -19.39
CA ALA A 86 25.48 -19.79 -18.34
C ALA A 86 26.65 -19.27 -17.47
N HIS A 87 26.47 -19.27 -16.14
CA HIS A 87 27.41 -18.80 -15.09
C HIS A 87 27.39 -17.32 -14.66
N GLN A 88 26.38 -16.52 -15.00
CA GLN A 88 26.17 -15.24 -14.32
C GLN A 88 25.03 -15.35 -13.29
N GLN A 89 25.29 -14.89 -12.06
CA GLN A 89 24.24 -14.72 -11.05
C GLN A 89 23.25 -13.67 -11.59
N GLU A 90 22.04 -14.12 -11.93
CA GLU A 90 20.99 -13.30 -12.50
C GLU A 90 20.56 -12.22 -11.50
N ARG A 91 20.93 -10.98 -11.79
CA ARG A 91 20.52 -9.81 -11.04
C ARG A 91 20.08 -8.78 -12.06
N SER A 92 18.77 -8.57 -12.22
CA SER A 92 18.35 -7.30 -12.82
C SER A 92 18.67 -6.26 -11.79
N ALA A 93 19.36 -5.24 -12.26
CA ALA A 93 19.66 -4.14 -11.41
C ALA A 93 18.77 -2.98 -11.84
N PHE A 94 18.41 -2.20 -10.84
CA PHE A 94 17.30 -1.28 -10.93
C PHE A 94 17.60 -0.06 -10.08
N TYR A 95 16.93 1.04 -10.40
CA TYR A 95 16.91 2.21 -9.56
C TYR A 95 15.50 2.47 -9.07
N ILE A 96 15.39 2.83 -7.79
CA ILE A 96 14.16 3.37 -7.22
C ILE A 96 14.31 4.88 -7.08
N THR A 97 13.30 5.59 -7.54
CA THR A 97 13.20 7.04 -7.35
C THR A 97 11.94 7.34 -6.56
N PHE A 98 12.08 8.07 -5.45
CA PHE A 98 10.96 8.70 -4.77
C PHE A 98 10.82 10.13 -5.27
N ASP A 99 9.66 10.47 -5.81
CA ASP A 99 9.39 11.74 -6.44
C ASP A 99 8.28 12.49 -5.70
N GLY A 100 8.41 13.80 -5.62
CA GLY A 100 7.54 14.69 -4.86
C GLY A 100 8.09 16.10 -4.82
N THR A 101 7.30 17.05 -4.32
CA THR A 101 7.76 18.43 -4.18
C THR A 101 8.90 18.50 -3.17
N ALA A 102 10.01 19.14 -3.53
CA ALA A 102 11.13 19.35 -2.62
C ALA A 102 10.93 20.60 -1.76
N THR A 103 11.40 20.55 -0.51
CA THR A 103 11.66 21.74 0.30
C THR A 103 13.03 22.34 -0.07
N ASN A 104 13.30 23.58 0.37
CA ASN A 104 14.59 24.24 0.14
C ASN A 104 15.80 23.51 0.74
N ASN A 105 15.57 22.59 1.68
CA ASN A 105 16.61 21.77 2.31
C ASN A 105 16.61 20.31 1.83
N GLY A 106 15.98 20.02 0.68
CA GLY A 106 16.03 18.70 0.02
C GLY A 106 15.17 17.62 0.68
N LEU A 107 14.27 17.98 1.59
CA LEU A 107 13.27 17.06 2.13
C LEU A 107 12.07 16.99 1.19
N PHE A 108 11.26 15.94 1.32
CA PHE A 108 9.96 15.89 0.67
C PHE A 108 8.99 16.81 1.38
N ALA A 109 8.36 17.72 0.66
CA ALA A 109 7.45 18.71 1.22
C ALA A 109 6.16 18.05 1.73
N VAL A 110 5.59 18.65 2.78
CA VAL A 110 4.25 18.35 3.26
C VAL A 110 3.33 19.53 3.00
N HIS A 111 2.04 19.26 2.88
CA HIS A 111 1.00 20.25 2.63
C HIS A 111 -0.04 20.22 3.75
N GLY A 112 -0.52 21.40 4.17
CA GLY A 112 -1.52 21.54 5.21
C GLY A 112 -1.31 22.75 6.10
N GLN A 113 -1.94 22.72 7.27
CA GLN A 113 -1.78 23.75 8.30
C GLN A 113 -0.49 23.55 9.10
N GLY A 114 -0.08 22.29 9.28
CA GLY A 114 1.21 21.94 9.85
C GLY A 114 2.35 22.39 8.91
N ARG A 115 3.33 23.11 9.46
CA ARG A 115 4.46 23.70 8.69
C ARG A 115 5.77 23.62 9.45
N GLY A 116 6.87 23.95 8.77
CA GLY A 116 8.23 23.92 9.33
C GLY A 116 8.88 22.54 9.32
N VAL A 117 8.27 21.58 8.61
CA VAL A 117 8.72 20.20 8.53
C VAL A 117 8.74 19.71 7.08
N GLY A 118 9.49 18.64 6.83
CA GLY A 118 9.45 17.84 5.62
C GLY A 118 9.58 16.35 5.99
N LEU A 119 9.38 15.48 5.02
CA LEU A 119 9.58 14.05 5.16
C LEU A 119 10.99 13.67 4.69
N GLN A 120 11.61 12.78 5.44
CA GLN A 120 12.86 12.11 5.09
C GLN A 120 12.57 10.63 4.87
N ILE A 121 13.02 10.10 3.74
CA ILE A 121 12.94 8.67 3.40
C ILE A 121 14.36 8.12 3.36
N ALA A 122 14.58 6.94 3.94
CA ALA A 122 15.84 6.23 3.86
C ALA A 122 15.65 4.75 3.51
N ASN A 123 16.58 4.17 2.75
CA ASN A 123 16.63 2.72 2.55
C ASN A 123 17.24 2.00 3.78
N GLU A 124 17.30 0.67 3.73
CA GLU A 124 17.87 -0.15 4.81
C GLU A 124 19.38 0.08 5.06
N ASP A 125 20.12 0.53 4.05
CA ASP A 125 21.54 0.91 4.17
C ASP A 125 21.74 2.31 4.76
N GLY A 126 20.64 3.04 5.06
CA GLY A 126 20.67 4.40 5.59
C GLY A 126 20.89 5.48 4.52
N TYR A 127 20.86 5.14 3.23
CA TYR A 127 20.88 6.11 2.14
C TYR A 127 19.61 6.95 2.15
N MET A 128 19.77 8.27 2.18
CA MET A 128 18.68 9.24 2.22
C MET A 128 18.19 9.54 0.80
N ALA A 129 16.93 9.24 0.51
CA ALA A 129 16.32 9.57 -0.77
C ALA A 129 16.16 11.09 -0.92
N ALA A 130 16.54 11.62 -2.07
CA ALA A 130 16.25 12.99 -2.47
C ALA A 130 15.09 13.01 -3.48
N PRO A 131 14.19 14.00 -3.43
CA PRO A 131 13.06 14.07 -4.36
C PRO A 131 13.51 14.04 -5.82
N GLY A 132 13.00 13.07 -6.58
CA GLY A 132 13.27 12.90 -8.01
C GLY A 132 14.66 12.34 -8.35
N GLN A 133 15.48 11.99 -7.36
CA GLN A 133 16.80 11.40 -7.59
C GLN A 133 16.78 9.88 -7.37
N PRO A 134 17.47 9.10 -8.23
CA PRO A 134 17.58 7.66 -8.06
C PRO A 134 18.42 7.32 -6.83
N ILE A 135 17.91 6.42 -6.00
CA ILE A 135 18.68 5.77 -4.94
C ILE A 135 19.70 4.82 -5.60
N PRO A 136 20.94 4.69 -5.07
CA PRO A 136 21.93 3.75 -5.57
C PRO A 136 21.35 2.35 -5.82
N VAL A 137 21.89 1.71 -6.86
CA VAL A 137 21.42 0.40 -7.38
C VAL A 137 21.16 -0.59 -6.25
N GLY A 138 19.90 -1.02 -6.13
CA GLY A 138 19.54 -2.20 -5.36
C GLY A 138 19.74 -3.49 -6.17
N LYS A 139 19.71 -4.63 -5.49
CA LYS A 139 19.70 -5.95 -6.13
C LYS A 139 18.40 -6.64 -5.76
N LEU A 140 17.67 -7.15 -6.74
CA LEU A 140 16.50 -8.00 -6.50
C LEU A 140 16.89 -9.47 -6.53
N LEU A 141 16.22 -10.26 -5.71
CA LEU A 141 16.28 -11.72 -5.73
C LEU A 141 15.20 -12.31 -6.66
N PRO A 142 15.46 -13.45 -7.31
CA PRO A 142 14.44 -14.17 -8.06
C PRO A 142 13.22 -14.52 -7.18
N GLY A 143 12.03 -14.52 -7.79
CA GLY A 143 10.77 -14.80 -7.09
C GLY A 143 10.14 -13.55 -6.48
N ASN A 144 9.95 -13.53 -5.17
CA ASN A 144 9.38 -12.39 -4.46
C ASN A 144 10.47 -11.75 -3.60
N ASP A 145 10.49 -10.43 -3.58
CA ASP A 145 11.48 -9.68 -2.80
C ASP A 145 10.83 -8.51 -2.05
N VAL A 146 11.50 -8.01 -1.03
CA VAL A 146 10.99 -6.95 -0.15
C VAL A 146 12.05 -5.90 0.08
N LEU A 147 11.76 -4.70 -0.38
CA LEU A 147 12.61 -3.54 -0.17
C LEU A 147 12.14 -2.80 1.07
N ASN A 148 13.03 -2.66 2.06
CA ASN A 148 12.72 -2.02 3.33
C ASN A 148 13.13 -0.55 3.30
N TYR A 149 12.20 0.31 3.74
CA TYR A 149 12.42 1.73 3.85
C TYR A 149 11.92 2.26 5.18
N THR A 150 12.40 3.45 5.50
CA THR A 150 11.93 4.21 6.65
C THR A 150 11.52 5.61 6.24
N LEU A 151 10.57 6.16 6.98
CA LEU A 151 10.01 7.48 6.79
C LEU A 151 9.99 8.20 8.15
N ARG A 152 10.37 9.47 8.20
CA ARG A 152 10.16 10.31 9.39
C ARG A 152 9.96 11.77 9.02
N LEU A 153 9.24 12.50 9.87
CA LEU A 153 9.21 13.96 9.83
C LEU A 153 10.53 14.53 10.34
N VAL A 154 11.02 15.60 9.70
CA VAL A 154 12.23 16.33 10.09
C VAL A 154 11.96 17.83 9.96
N ALA A 155 12.49 18.62 10.88
CA ALA A 155 12.43 20.08 10.80
C ALA A 155 13.09 20.58 9.51
N ASN A 156 12.42 21.46 8.78
CA ASN A 156 12.90 21.96 7.48
C ASN A 156 13.58 23.34 7.56
N ARG A 157 13.95 23.77 8.77
CA ARG A 157 14.54 25.08 9.10
C ARG A 157 13.62 26.29 8.87
N SER A 158 12.34 26.07 8.57
CA SER A 158 11.31 27.12 8.63
C SER A 158 10.60 27.07 9.99
N PRO A 159 9.90 28.16 10.39
CA PRO A 159 9.15 28.18 11.65
C PRO A 159 8.16 27.01 11.74
N LEU A 160 8.23 26.27 12.84
CA LEU A 160 7.33 25.16 13.13
C LEU A 160 5.93 25.66 13.46
N ARG A 161 4.91 25.02 12.88
CA ARG A 161 3.50 25.29 13.19
C ARG A 161 2.75 23.98 13.34
N ALA A 162 2.01 23.85 14.43
CA ALA A 162 1.13 22.71 14.65
C ALA A 162 -0.07 22.74 13.72
N GLY A 163 -0.52 21.56 13.28
CA GLY A 163 -1.70 21.38 12.45
C GLY A 163 -1.62 20.12 11.61
N PRO A 164 -2.74 19.71 10.99
CA PRO A 164 -2.76 18.58 10.08
C PRO A 164 -1.86 18.83 8.86
N TYR A 165 -1.24 17.77 8.37
CA TYR A 165 -0.44 17.76 7.16
C TYR A 165 -0.68 16.46 6.36
N ARG A 166 -0.36 16.49 5.07
CA ARG A 166 -0.36 15.34 4.17
C ARG A 166 0.80 15.46 3.20
N ALA A 167 1.23 14.35 2.63
CA ALA A 167 2.17 14.33 1.51
C ALA A 167 1.80 13.17 0.58
N THR A 168 2.08 13.35 -0.70
CA THR A 168 1.96 12.30 -1.71
C THR A 168 3.34 12.13 -2.33
N ILE A 169 3.89 10.93 -2.21
CA ILE A 169 5.20 10.56 -2.77
C ILE A 169 4.96 9.54 -3.85
N ARG A 170 5.47 9.81 -5.05
CA ARG A 170 5.39 8.88 -6.17
C ARG A 170 6.64 8.00 -6.18
N LEU A 171 6.44 6.70 -6.19
CA LEU A 171 7.48 5.73 -6.43
C LEU A 171 7.65 5.52 -7.95
N LYS A 172 8.89 5.53 -8.43
CA LYS A 172 9.25 5.11 -9.79
C LYS A 172 10.30 4.02 -9.70
N LEU A 173 10.22 3.07 -10.62
CA LEU A 173 11.10 1.92 -10.71
C LEU A 173 11.58 1.79 -12.15
N ASP A 174 12.89 1.86 -12.34
CA ASP A 174 13.54 1.81 -13.65
C ASP A 174 14.50 0.62 -13.69
N TYR A 175 14.31 -0.27 -14.67
CA TYR A 175 15.10 -1.49 -14.86
C TYR A 175 16.20 -1.31 -15.91
N TYR A 176 17.30 -2.03 -15.74
CA TYR A 176 18.36 -2.18 -16.75
C TYR A 176 18.86 -3.62 -16.87
#